data_AF-A0A970PSR1-F1
#
_entry.id   AF-A0A970PSR1-F1
#
_cell.length_a   1.000
_cell.length_b   1.000
_cell.length_c   1.000
_cell.angle_alpha   90.00
_cell.angle_beta   90.00
_cell.angle_gamma   90.00
#
_symmetry.space_group_name_H-M   'P 1'
#
loop_
_entity.id
_entity.type
_entity.pdbx_description
1 polymer ?
#
loop_
_entity_poly.entity_id
_entity_poly.type
_entity_poly.pdbx_seq_one_letter_code
_entity_poly.pdbx_strand_id
1 'polypeptide(L)'
;MITKKEHIEFWLNNSELDWKRAIRCINDKDYVFCLFCVHLSMEKIVKAIWVKNNKEDYPPRLHNLVRILEQTTVKLNDDVLIFLNDLNRFQLEGRYPDYRGIIYKECNFEFTKKILEKANEVKICLLKHLQ
;
A
#
# COMPACT_ATOMS: atom_id res chain seq x y z
N MET A 1 12.27 20.71 15.18
CA MET A 1 11.41 19.51 15.23
C MET A 1 10.64 19.47 13.92
N ILE A 2 10.55 18.29 13.31
CA ILE A 2 9.76 18.09 12.10
C ILE A 2 8.28 18.27 12.47
N THR A 3 7.53 18.96 11.63
CA THR A 3 6.09 19.18 11.80
C THR A 3 5.31 17.95 11.36
N LYS A 4 4.11 17.80 11.89
CA LYS A 4 3.16 16.76 11.47
C LYS A 4 2.93 16.72 9.95
N LYS A 5 2.93 17.90 9.31
CA LYS A 5 2.82 18.03 7.85
C LYS A 5 4.03 17.42 7.13
N GLU A 6 5.24 17.71 7.59
CA GLU A 6 6.46 17.13 7.02
C GLU A 6 6.52 15.60 7.23
N HIS A 7 5.97 15.07 8.33
CA HIS A 7 5.81 13.61 8.52
C HIS A 7 4.85 13.00 7.48
N ILE A 8 3.71 13.65 7.21
CA ILE A 8 2.76 13.21 6.18
C ILE A 8 3.43 13.24 4.80
N GLU A 9 4.11 14.35 4.46
CA GLU A 9 4.82 14.50 3.18
C GLU A 9 5.93 13.46 3.01
N PHE A 10 6.67 13.13 4.07
CA PHE A 10 7.67 12.07 4.05
C PHE A 10 7.05 10.73 3.60
N TRP A 11 5.92 10.34 4.18
CA TRP A 11 5.24 9.10 3.81
C TRP A 11 4.71 9.14 2.38
N LEU A 12 4.11 10.25 1.95
CA LEU A 12 3.58 10.42 0.60
C LEU A 12 4.68 10.41 -0.46
N ASN A 13 5.81 11.07 -0.21
CA ASN A 13 6.95 11.07 -1.13
C ASN A 13 7.50 9.65 -1.31
N ASN A 14 7.67 8.89 -0.23
CA ASN A 14 8.12 7.51 -0.31
C ASN A 14 7.07 6.59 -0.98
N SER A 15 5.77 6.84 -0.76
CA SER A 15 4.70 6.14 -1.46
C SER A 15 4.80 6.30 -2.98
N GLU A 16 5.06 7.52 -3.45
CA GLU A 16 5.18 7.82 -4.88
C GLU A 16 6.42 7.15 -5.50
N LEU A 17 7.52 7.06 -4.76
CA LEU A 17 8.71 6.33 -5.20
C LEU A 17 8.42 4.84 -5.42
N ASP A 18 7.69 4.21 -4.50
CA ASP A 18 7.27 2.81 -4.63
C ASP A 18 6.25 2.61 -5.75
N TRP A 19 5.31 3.54 -5.92
CA TRP A 19 4.37 3.49 -7.04
C TRP A 19 5.09 3.55 -8.39
N LYS A 20 6.01 4.49 -8.56
CA LYS A 20 6.87 4.57 -9.77
C LYS A 20 7.67 3.30 -9.99
N ARG A 21 8.12 2.65 -8.92
CA ARG A 21 8.82 1.36 -9.01
C ARG A 21 7.89 0.25 -9.48
N ALA A 22 6.66 0.17 -8.97
CA ALA A 22 5.66 -0.79 -9.43
C ALA A 22 5.42 -0.68 -10.95
N ILE A 23 5.33 0.56 -11.48
CA ILE A 23 5.17 0.80 -12.92
C ILE A 23 6.37 0.30 -13.74
N ARG A 24 7.60 0.43 -13.24
CA ARG A 24 8.77 -0.15 -13.92
C ARG A 24 8.71 -1.68 -13.92
N CYS A 25 8.37 -2.28 -12.77
CA CYS A 25 8.34 -3.72 -12.62
C CYS A 25 7.30 -4.41 -13.53
N ILE A 26 6.12 -3.83 -13.71
CA ILE A 26 5.14 -4.42 -14.65
C ILE A 26 5.64 -4.38 -16.10
N ASN A 27 6.35 -3.32 -16.51
CA ASN A 27 6.96 -3.21 -17.84
C ASN A 27 8.09 -4.23 -18.03
N ASP A 28 8.86 -4.49 -16.97
CA ASP A 28 9.93 -5.50 -16.93
C ASP A 28 9.40 -6.93 -16.74
N LYS A 29 8.07 -7.11 -16.68
CA LYS A 29 7.37 -8.39 -16.41
C LYS A 29 7.67 -9.01 -15.04
N ASP A 30 8.20 -8.22 -14.09
CA ASP A 30 8.35 -8.63 -12.70
C ASP A 30 7.04 -8.36 -11.93
N TYR A 31 6.06 -9.23 -12.18
CA TYR A 31 4.70 -9.09 -11.69
C TYR A 31 4.57 -9.19 -10.17
N VAL A 32 5.30 -10.12 -9.55
CA VAL A 32 5.26 -10.31 -8.11
C VAL A 32 5.86 -9.10 -7.39
N PHE A 33 7.01 -8.61 -7.88
CA PHE A 33 7.64 -7.45 -7.28
C PHE A 33 6.86 -6.16 -7.57
N CYS A 34 6.18 -6.07 -8.71
CA CYS A 34 5.22 -5.00 -8.99
C CYS A 34 4.16 -4.91 -7.88
N LEU A 35 3.49 -6.02 -7.55
CA LEU A 35 2.44 -6.04 -6.53
C LEU A 35 2.97 -5.81 -5.12
N PHE A 36 4.21 -6.23 -4.84
CA PHE A 36 4.89 -5.86 -3.59
C PHE A 36 5.11 -4.35 -3.50
N CYS A 37 5.58 -3.69 -4.57
CA CYS A 37 5.71 -2.24 -4.60
C CYS A 37 4.36 -1.52 -4.47
N VAL A 38 3.30 -2.05 -5.07
CA VAL A 38 1.93 -1.53 -4.88
C VAL A 38 1.53 -1.60 -3.41
N HIS A 39 1.77 -2.73 -2.74
CA HIS A 39 1.52 -2.88 -1.31
C HIS A 39 2.31 -1.85 -0.48
N LEU A 40 3.61 -1.70 -0.74
CA LEU A 40 4.46 -0.73 -0.03
C LEU A 40 4.00 0.72 -0.22
N SER A 41 3.59 1.09 -1.44
CA SER A 41 3.01 2.40 -1.73
C SER A 41 1.75 2.63 -0.90
N MET A 42 0.83 1.65 -0.90
CA MET A 42 -0.42 1.72 -0.14
C MET A 42 -0.19 1.82 1.38
N GLU A 43 0.77 1.04 1.91
CA GLU A 43 1.16 1.06 3.32
C GLU A 43 1.60 2.47 3.74
N LYS A 44 2.40 3.14 2.91
CA LYS A 44 2.89 4.49 3.19
C LYS A 44 1.77 5.52 3.17
N ILE A 45 0.80 5.42 2.25
CA ILE A 45 -0.39 6.29 2.25
C ILE A 45 -1.21 6.08 3.52
N VAL A 46 -1.46 4.82 3.88
CA VAL A 46 -2.20 4.48 5.10
C VAL A 46 -1.47 4.97 6.36
N LYS A 47 -0.13 4.91 6.39
CA LYS A 47 0.68 5.50 7.46
C LYS A 47 0.61 7.03 7.49
N ALA A 48 0.55 7.70 6.35
CA ALA A 48 0.30 9.14 6.28
C ALA A 48 -1.09 9.49 6.85
N ILE A 49 -2.12 8.71 6.53
CA ILE A 49 -3.47 8.85 7.09
C ILE A 49 -3.43 8.65 8.60
N TRP A 50 -2.71 7.63 9.08
CA TRP A 50 -2.55 7.37 10.50
C TRP A 50 -1.95 8.57 11.21
N VAL A 51 -0.86 9.15 10.68
CA VAL A 51 -0.24 10.36 11.24
C VAL A 51 -1.27 11.48 11.34
N LYS A 52 -2.00 11.79 10.25
CA LYS A 52 -3.04 12.84 10.25
C LYS A 52 -4.06 12.67 11.37
N ASN A 53 -4.49 11.44 11.64
CA ASN A 53 -5.61 11.13 12.55
C ASN A 53 -5.20 10.85 14.00
N ASN A 54 -3.91 10.72 14.32
CA ASN A 54 -3.42 10.40 15.66
C ASN A 54 -2.65 11.56 16.30
N LYS A 55 -2.38 11.50 17.60
CA LYS A 55 -1.62 12.56 18.28
C LYS A 55 -0.12 12.44 17.99
N GLU A 56 0.37 11.23 17.88
CA GLU A 56 1.77 10.92 17.56
C GLU A 56 2.04 11.00 16.05
N ASP A 57 3.28 11.28 15.70
CA ASP A 57 3.76 11.35 14.31
C ASP A 57 4.50 10.08 13.86
N TYR A 58 4.55 9.06 14.73
CA TYR A 58 5.22 7.78 14.50
C TYR A 58 4.18 6.66 14.34
N PRO A 59 3.80 6.31 13.08
CA PRO A 59 2.83 5.26 12.85
C PRO A 59 3.36 3.89 13.32
N PRO A 60 2.46 2.93 13.60
CA PRO A 60 2.84 1.63 14.11
C PRO A 60 3.77 0.88 13.15
N ARG A 61 4.66 0.05 13.72
CA ARG A 61 5.52 -0.88 12.98
C ARG A 61 4.71 -2.11 12.52
N LEU A 62 3.69 -1.85 11.72
CA LEU A 62 2.78 -2.82 11.14
C LEU A 62 2.76 -2.63 9.62
N HIS A 63 2.51 -3.73 8.90
CA HIS A 63 2.35 -3.75 7.43
C HIS A 63 0.91 -4.03 7.00
N ASN A 64 0.09 -4.58 7.89
CA ASN A 64 -1.30 -4.89 7.56
C ASN A 64 -2.10 -3.58 7.41
N LEU A 65 -2.54 -3.30 6.18
CA LEU A 65 -3.17 -2.04 5.79
C LEU A 65 -4.45 -1.77 6.58
N VAL A 66 -5.30 -2.79 6.74
CA VAL A 66 -6.57 -2.68 7.46
C VAL A 66 -6.33 -2.41 8.95
N ARG A 67 -5.39 -3.13 9.58
CA ARG A 67 -5.05 -2.92 11.00
C ARG A 67 -4.48 -1.54 11.30
N ILE A 68 -3.79 -0.91 10.35
CA ILE A 68 -3.34 0.47 10.52
C ILE A 68 -4.54 1.43 10.42
N LEU A 69 -5.44 1.22 9.46
CA LEU A 69 -6.64 2.06 9.28
C LEU A 69 -7.63 1.95 10.45
N GLU A 70 -7.74 0.79 11.09
CA GLU A 70 -8.53 0.57 12.31
C GLU A 70 -8.10 1.48 13.48
N GLN A 71 -6.86 1.97 13.46
CA GLN A 71 -6.32 2.92 14.44
C GLN A 71 -6.54 4.38 14.01
N THR A 72 -7.48 4.64 13.10
CA THR A 72 -7.82 5.97 12.61
C THR A 72 -9.33 6.16 12.66
N THR A 73 -9.79 7.42 12.55
CA THR A 73 -11.22 7.73 12.47
C THR A 73 -11.78 7.62 11.04
N VAL A 74 -10.95 7.22 10.07
CA VAL A 74 -11.33 7.11 8.67
C VAL A 74 -12.31 5.96 8.46
N LYS A 75 -13.42 6.27 7.81
CA LYS A 75 -14.41 5.28 7.36
C LYS A 75 -14.28 5.07 5.87
N LEU A 76 -14.02 3.82 5.48
CA LEU A 76 -13.96 3.38 4.09
C LEU A 76 -15.16 2.48 3.82
N ASN A 77 -15.55 2.37 2.55
CA ASN A 77 -16.53 1.37 2.16
C ASN A 77 -15.92 -0.04 2.17
N ASP A 78 -16.79 -1.04 2.21
CA ASP A 78 -16.39 -2.44 2.31
C ASP A 78 -15.53 -2.88 1.11
N ASP A 79 -15.83 -2.41 -0.10
CA ASP A 79 -15.06 -2.74 -1.30
C ASP A 79 -13.59 -2.32 -1.19
N VAL A 80 -13.33 -1.13 -0.65
CA VAL A 80 -11.96 -0.64 -0.40
C VAL A 80 -11.29 -1.49 0.69
N LEU A 81 -11.99 -1.80 1.78
CA LEU A 81 -11.43 -2.59 2.88
C LEU A 81 -11.10 -4.02 2.44
N ILE A 82 -11.98 -4.66 1.67
CA ILE A 82 -11.76 -5.99 1.09
C ILE A 82 -10.52 -5.97 0.19
N PHE A 83 -10.41 -4.99 -0.70
CA PHE A 83 -9.24 -4.86 -1.57
C PHE A 83 -7.94 -4.67 -0.78
N LEU A 84 -7.94 -3.79 0.23
CA LEU A 84 -6.76 -3.57 1.08
C LEU A 84 -6.39 -4.82 1.89
N ASN A 85 -7.39 -5.58 2.35
CA ASN A 85 -7.17 -6.84 3.02
C ASN A 85 -6.48 -7.85 2.09
N ASP A 86 -6.98 -8.00 0.86
CA ASP A 86 -6.40 -8.90 -0.14
C ASP A 86 -4.98 -8.46 -0.50
N LEU A 87 -4.73 -7.14 -0.64
CA LEU A 87 -3.43 -6.59 -0.98
C LEU A 87 -2.35 -6.91 0.08
N ASN A 88 -2.71 -7.20 1.34
CA ASN A 88 -1.76 -7.62 2.38
C ASN A 88 -1.00 -8.91 2.03
N ARG A 89 -1.56 -9.76 1.15
CA ARG A 89 -0.89 -10.99 0.72
C ARG A 89 0.42 -10.73 -0.02
N PHE A 90 0.57 -9.55 -0.61
CA PHE A 90 1.74 -9.13 -1.38
C PHE A 90 2.81 -8.45 -0.54
N GLN A 91 2.65 -8.30 0.78
CA GLN A 91 3.80 -8.05 1.66
C GLN A 91 4.68 -9.31 1.63
N LEU A 92 5.86 -9.27 0.98
CA LEU A 92 6.78 -10.40 0.83
C LEU A 92 7.94 -10.45 1.86
N GLU A 93 8.23 -9.35 2.54
CA GLU A 93 9.28 -9.25 3.55
C GLU A 93 9.03 -10.21 4.72
N GLY A 94 10.09 -10.91 5.12
CA GLY A 94 10.03 -11.92 6.18
C GLY A 94 9.26 -13.20 5.81
N ARG A 95 8.75 -13.35 4.58
CA ARG A 95 8.05 -14.57 4.14
C ARG A 95 8.99 -15.59 3.51
N TYR A 96 8.66 -16.86 3.70
CA TYR A 96 9.43 -17.98 3.18
C TYR A 96 9.43 -18.05 1.63
N PRO A 97 10.48 -18.61 1.00
CA PRO A 97 10.58 -18.71 -0.46
C PRO A 97 9.45 -19.50 -1.14
N ASP A 98 8.89 -20.50 -0.49
CA ASP A 98 7.78 -21.33 -0.96
C ASP A 98 6.47 -20.53 -1.11
N TYR A 99 6.21 -19.60 -0.20
CA TYR A 99 5.08 -18.66 -0.29
C TYR A 99 5.17 -17.80 -1.55
N ARG A 100 6.39 -17.38 -1.93
CA ARG A 100 6.61 -16.68 -3.20
C ARG A 100 6.24 -17.57 -4.37
N GLY A 101 6.56 -18.86 -4.34
CA GLY A 101 6.21 -19.83 -5.40
C GLY A 101 4.72 -19.93 -5.70
N ILE A 102 3.85 -19.79 -4.69
CA ILE A 102 2.39 -19.75 -4.88
C ILE A 102 1.98 -18.46 -5.60
N ILE A 103 2.47 -17.32 -5.13
CA ILE A 103 2.18 -16.01 -5.73
C ILE A 103 2.69 -15.93 -7.18
N TYR A 104 3.90 -16.45 -7.46
CA TYR A 104 4.46 -16.48 -8.81
C TYR A 104 3.61 -17.26 -9.81
N LYS A 105 2.87 -18.29 -9.38
CA LYS A 105 1.98 -19.05 -10.27
C LYS A 105 0.71 -18.29 -10.66
N GLU A 106 0.25 -17.39 -9.80
CA GLU A 106 -0.96 -16.59 -10.04
C GLU A 106 -0.65 -15.28 -10.77
N CYS A 107 0.50 -14.68 -10.50
CA CYS A 107 0.87 -13.37 -11.02
C CYS A 107 1.31 -13.44 -12.48
N ASN A 108 0.35 -13.24 -13.39
CA ASN A 108 0.60 -12.92 -14.80
C ASN A 108 0.28 -11.44 -15.10
N PHE A 109 0.50 -11.02 -16.34
CA PHE A 109 0.26 -9.64 -16.77
C PHE A 109 -1.19 -9.18 -16.51
N GLU A 110 -2.19 -9.94 -16.96
CA GLU A 110 -3.60 -9.58 -16.83
C GLU A 110 -4.04 -9.46 -15.37
N PHE A 111 -3.63 -10.42 -14.54
CA PHE A 111 -3.90 -10.39 -13.10
C PHE A 111 -3.27 -9.17 -12.44
N THR A 112 -2.00 -8.90 -12.72
CA THR A 112 -1.25 -7.78 -12.15
C THR A 112 -1.82 -6.45 -12.58
N LYS A 113 -2.15 -6.32 -13.87
CA LYS A 113 -2.77 -5.12 -14.44
C LYS A 113 -4.11 -4.82 -13.78
N LYS A 114 -4.98 -5.82 -13.61
CA LYS A 114 -6.27 -5.68 -12.92
C LYS A 114 -6.09 -5.20 -11.47
N ILE A 115 -5.13 -5.75 -10.74
CA ILE A 115 -4.83 -5.29 -9.38
C ILE A 115 -4.30 -3.85 -9.39
N LEU A 116 -3.42 -3.51 -10.33
CA LEU A 116 -2.85 -2.17 -10.43
C LEU A 116 -3.92 -1.10 -10.74
N GLU A 117 -4.86 -1.41 -11.64
CA GLU A 117 -6.01 -0.56 -11.95
C GLU A 117 -6.86 -0.32 -10.69
N LYS A 118 -7.23 -1.39 -9.98
CA LYS A 118 -8.00 -1.27 -8.74
C LYS A 118 -7.22 -0.53 -7.65
N ALA A 119 -5.92 -0.81 -7.53
CA ALA A 119 -5.04 -0.12 -6.59
C ALA A 119 -5.00 1.38 -6.86
N ASN A 120 -5.03 1.81 -8.13
CA ASN A 120 -5.04 3.24 -8.47
C ASN A 120 -6.34 3.92 -8.03
N GLU A 121 -7.49 3.28 -8.20
CA GLU A 121 -8.77 3.78 -7.69
C GLU A 121 -8.74 3.94 -6.16
N VAL A 122 -8.29 2.90 -5.46
CA VAL A 122 -8.19 2.89 -4.00
C VAL A 122 -7.18 3.91 -3.51
N LYS A 123 -6.05 4.07 -4.19
CA LYS A 123 -5.04 5.09 -3.92
C LYS A 123 -5.66 6.49 -3.96
N ILE A 124 -6.40 6.80 -5.02
CA ILE A 124 -7.09 8.10 -5.16
C ILE A 124 -8.11 8.29 -4.02
N CYS A 125 -8.85 7.24 -3.65
CA CYS A 125 -9.80 7.30 -2.53
C CYS A 125 -9.09 7.63 -1.21
N LEU A 126 -7.99 6.94 -0.90
CA LEU A 126 -7.24 7.16 0.34
C LEU A 126 -6.62 8.56 0.40
N LEU A 127 -6.08 9.05 -0.72
CA LEU A 127 -5.49 10.39 -0.79
C LEU A 127 -6.52 11.50 -0.49
N LYS A 128 -7.81 11.31 -0.76
CA LYS A 128 -8.87 12.27 -0.39
C LYS A 128 -9.00 12.45 1.12
N HIS A 129 -8.63 11.46 1.93
CA HIS A 129 -8.64 11.59 3.39
C HIS A 129 -7.45 12.41 3.93
N LEU A 130 -6.47 12.72 3.08
CA LEU A 130 -5.33 13.56 3.44
C LEU A 130 -5.51 15.03 3.07
N GLN A 131 -6.48 15.34 2.20
CA GLN A 131 -6.89 16.70 1.84
C GLN A 131 -7.60 17.44 2.98
#